data_AF-A0AAV3B4Y5-F1
#
_entry.id   AF-A0AAV3B4Y5-F1
#
_cell.length_a   1.000
_cell.length_b   1.000
_cell.length_c   1.000
_cell.angle_alpha   90.00
_cell.angle_beta   90.00
_cell.angle_gamma   90.00
#
_symmetry.space_group_name_H-M   'P 1'
#
loop_
_entity.id
_entity.type
_entity.pdbx_description
1 polymer ?
#
loop_
_entity_poly.entity_id
_entity_poly.type
_entity_poly.pdbx_seq_one_letter_code
_entity_poly.pdbx_strand_id
1 'polypeptide(L)'
;MSVGKCQENVFNLSPNAFDDQYIGCEKEMETEMARELEKELQNNQFKESWKKANDEWKLKKSAFPSLNDNYGTAVVLYTMEKPHYIYKQLNGNISIAGKSWKDYMNNFHFKAFHFYLTRALQVMRTGCTKSQVYRGIDLKTQTPVKVKSPMRFGQFASSSEIKSEAEKFGKDPFFNIITCYGVNIAGLSFFPNEREVLIPIGEKFKMKKKDGSIYDLESTGQLCSYFNCAYLK
;
A
#
# COMPACT_ATOMS: atom_id res chain seq x y z
N MET A 1 -7.75 5.63 -16.45
CA MET A 1 -8.54 5.02 -15.35
C MET A 1 -9.01 6.14 -14.45
N SER A 2 -10.28 6.15 -14.05
CA SER A 2 -10.84 7.18 -13.17
C SER A 2 -10.72 6.77 -11.70
N VAL A 3 -9.89 7.48 -10.92
CA VAL A 3 -10.01 7.49 -9.46
C VAL A 3 -11.01 8.57 -9.09
N GLY A 4 -12.06 8.22 -8.36
CA GLY A 4 -13.04 9.21 -7.89
C GLY A 4 -12.56 9.91 -6.63
N LYS A 5 -13.11 11.09 -6.32
CA LYS A 5 -12.98 11.68 -4.98
C LYS A 5 -13.75 10.81 -3.99
N CYS A 6 -13.16 10.50 -2.83
CA CYS A 6 -13.89 9.75 -1.81
C CYS A 6 -15.03 10.58 -1.20
N GLN A 7 -16.14 9.90 -0.89
CA GLN A 7 -17.27 10.47 -0.16
C GLN A 7 -17.04 10.33 1.36
N GLU A 8 -17.67 11.19 2.16
CA GLU A 8 -17.51 11.22 3.63
C GLU A 8 -18.06 9.96 4.34
N ASN A 9 -18.95 9.23 3.68
CA ASN A 9 -19.58 8.03 4.23
C ASN A 9 -18.73 6.75 4.11
N VAL A 10 -17.56 6.81 3.49
CA VAL A 10 -16.65 5.65 3.36
C VAL A 10 -15.92 5.44 4.69
N PHE A 11 -16.13 4.29 5.33
CA PHE A 11 -15.40 3.96 6.55
C PHE A 11 -13.93 3.68 6.25
N ASN A 12 -13.04 4.23 7.07
CA ASN A 12 -11.61 4.02 6.89
C ASN A 12 -11.01 3.54 8.22
N LEU A 13 -10.24 2.44 8.18
CA LEU A 13 -9.51 1.97 9.36
C LEU A 13 -8.43 2.97 9.80
N SER A 14 -7.91 3.77 8.87
CA SER A 14 -7.02 4.91 9.13
C SER A 14 -7.67 6.20 8.60
N PRO A 15 -8.54 6.88 9.37
CA PRO A 15 -9.34 8.01 8.88
C PRO A 15 -8.50 9.20 8.40
N ASN A 16 -7.26 9.31 8.85
CA ASN A 16 -6.33 10.36 8.45
C ASN A 16 -5.28 9.86 7.45
N ALA A 17 -5.61 8.86 6.64
CA ALA A 17 -4.71 8.31 5.64
C ALA A 17 -4.36 9.34 4.55
N PHE A 18 -3.07 9.50 4.27
CA PHE A 18 -2.64 10.12 3.01
C PHE A 18 -2.76 9.10 1.88
N ASP A 19 -3.58 9.38 0.87
CA ASP A 19 -4.05 8.36 -0.09
C ASP A 19 -3.95 8.78 -1.55
N ASP A 20 -3.03 9.69 -1.87
CA ASP A 20 -2.83 10.24 -3.20
C ASP A 20 -2.63 9.13 -4.25
N GLN A 21 -3.25 9.33 -5.41
CA GLN A 21 -3.14 8.42 -6.56
C GLN A 21 -2.37 9.05 -7.73
N TYR A 22 -1.96 10.31 -7.60
CA TYR A 22 -1.13 11.05 -8.55
C TYR A 22 -1.70 11.09 -9.97
N ILE A 23 -3.03 11.15 -10.07
CA ILE A 23 -3.72 11.09 -11.36
C ILE A 23 -3.60 12.44 -12.06
N GLY A 24 -2.99 12.43 -13.25
CA GLY A 24 -2.85 13.62 -14.10
C GLY A 24 -1.65 14.51 -13.74
N CYS A 25 -0.76 14.06 -12.86
CA CYS A 25 0.47 14.77 -12.49
C CYS A 25 1.68 13.83 -12.41
N GLU A 26 1.59 12.66 -13.03
CA GLU A 26 2.60 11.61 -12.93
C GLU A 26 3.99 12.13 -13.30
N LYS A 27 4.09 12.87 -14.40
CA LYS A 27 5.37 13.34 -14.96
C LYS A 27 6.01 14.43 -14.09
N GLU A 28 5.21 15.38 -13.62
CA GLU A 28 5.64 16.44 -12.71
C GLU A 28 6.11 15.84 -11.38
N MET A 29 5.34 14.87 -10.86
CA MET A 29 5.69 14.17 -9.62
C MET A 29 6.96 13.34 -9.77
N GLU A 30 7.27 12.71 -10.91
CA GLU A 30 8.58 12.03 -11.10
C GLU A 30 9.76 12.96 -10.79
N THR A 31 9.67 14.21 -11.24
CA THR A 31 10.75 15.20 -11.07
C THR A 31 10.89 15.61 -9.61
N GLU A 32 9.78 15.91 -8.94
CA GLU A 32 9.80 16.33 -7.55
C GLU A 32 10.16 15.17 -6.60
N MET A 33 9.70 13.95 -6.90
CA MET A 33 9.97 12.78 -6.07
C MET A 33 11.41 12.28 -6.21
N ALA A 34 12.12 12.62 -7.28
CA ALA A 34 13.57 12.43 -7.35
C ALA A 34 14.29 13.27 -6.27
N ARG A 35 13.89 14.54 -6.08
CA ARG A 35 14.44 15.41 -5.04
C ARG A 35 14.03 14.96 -3.63
N GLU A 36 12.79 14.55 -3.44
CA GLU A 36 12.34 14.02 -2.15
C GLU A 36 13.06 12.70 -1.79
N LEU A 37 13.37 11.85 -2.78
CA LEU A 37 14.15 10.64 -2.53
C LEU A 37 15.54 10.96 -1.98
N GLU A 38 16.22 12.00 -2.49
CA GLU A 38 17.52 12.43 -1.95
C GLU A 38 17.44 12.85 -0.48
N LYS A 39 16.32 13.46 -0.06
CA LYS A 39 16.04 13.82 1.33
C LYS A 39 15.77 12.58 2.18
N GLU A 40 14.97 11.64 1.68
CA GLU A 40 14.69 10.36 2.36
C GLU A 40 15.99 9.55 2.57
N LEU A 41 16.90 9.58 1.60
CA LEU A 41 18.21 8.93 1.66
C LEU A 41 19.20 9.60 2.64
N GLN A 42 18.87 10.74 3.25
CA GLN A 42 19.65 11.28 4.38
C GLN A 42 19.37 10.53 5.68
N ASN A 43 18.25 9.81 5.77
CA ASN A 43 17.97 8.93 6.89
C ASN A 43 18.74 7.61 6.73
N ASN A 44 19.61 7.28 7.69
CA ASN A 44 20.47 6.10 7.61
C ASN A 44 19.70 4.78 7.47
N GLN A 45 18.59 4.61 8.20
CA GLN A 45 17.79 3.37 8.12
C GLN A 45 17.14 3.20 6.74
N PHE A 46 16.58 4.29 6.21
CA PHE A 46 15.98 4.28 4.88
C PHE A 46 17.04 4.05 3.80
N LYS A 47 18.17 4.76 3.86
CA LYS A 47 19.29 4.62 2.92
C LYS A 47 19.82 3.19 2.85
N GLU A 48 20.07 2.56 3.99
CA GLU A 48 20.56 1.18 4.03
C GLU A 48 19.54 0.21 3.42
N SER A 49 18.27 0.35 3.81
CA SER A 49 17.19 -0.50 3.31
C SER A 49 16.94 -0.29 1.81
N TRP A 50 16.93 0.95 1.33
CA TRP A 50 16.78 1.30 -0.09
C TRP A 50 17.92 0.74 -0.93
N LYS A 51 19.18 0.85 -0.46
CA LYS A 51 20.33 0.25 -1.15
C LYS A 51 20.16 -1.25 -1.31
N LYS A 52 19.82 -1.96 -0.23
CA LYS A 52 19.61 -3.41 -0.26
C LYS A 52 18.43 -3.78 -1.17
N ALA A 53 17.32 -3.06 -1.11
CA ALA A 53 16.18 -3.27 -2.00
C ALA A 53 16.53 -3.08 -3.47
N ASN A 54 17.37 -2.09 -3.79
CA ASN A 54 17.83 -1.83 -5.15
C ASN A 54 18.76 -2.96 -5.67
N ASP A 55 19.63 -3.50 -4.82
CA ASP A 55 20.49 -4.63 -5.19
C ASP A 55 19.66 -5.90 -5.48
N GLU A 56 18.64 -6.17 -4.66
CA GLU A 56 17.67 -7.26 -4.90
C GLU A 56 16.82 -7.02 -6.16
N TRP A 57 16.40 -5.78 -6.42
CA TRP A 57 15.66 -5.41 -7.62
C TRP A 57 16.46 -5.70 -8.89
N LYS A 58 17.76 -5.38 -8.92
CA LYS A 58 18.62 -5.63 -10.11
C LYS A 58 18.62 -7.10 -10.54
N LEU A 59 18.49 -8.03 -9.59
CA LEU A 59 18.42 -9.47 -9.85
C LEU A 59 17.11 -9.89 -10.52
N LYS A 60 16.03 -9.11 -10.32
CA LYS A 60 14.67 -9.41 -10.77
C LYS A 60 14.26 -8.58 -11.99
N LYS A 61 14.96 -7.48 -12.27
CA LYS A 61 14.63 -6.46 -13.29
C LYS A 61 14.32 -7.04 -14.67
N SER A 62 15.05 -8.07 -15.12
CA SER A 62 14.84 -8.69 -16.43
C SER A 62 13.45 -9.30 -16.60
N ALA A 63 12.82 -9.77 -15.51
CA ALA A 63 11.46 -10.30 -15.52
C ALA A 63 10.36 -9.22 -15.49
N PHE A 64 10.72 -7.96 -15.21
CA PHE A 64 9.79 -6.84 -15.04
C PHE A 64 10.21 -5.60 -15.85
N PRO A 65 10.32 -5.70 -17.19
CA PRO A 65 10.86 -4.63 -18.04
C PRO A 65 10.01 -3.36 -18.09
N SER A 66 8.74 -3.41 -17.64
CA SER A 66 7.86 -2.25 -17.56
C SER A 66 8.13 -1.34 -16.36
N LEU A 67 8.88 -1.81 -15.36
CA LEU A 67 9.22 -1.04 -14.17
C LEU A 67 10.56 -0.34 -14.32
N ASN A 68 10.60 0.94 -13.97
CA ASN A 68 11.85 1.64 -13.76
C ASN A 68 12.50 1.22 -12.43
N ASP A 69 13.74 1.66 -12.21
CA ASP A 69 14.51 1.22 -11.05
C ASP A 69 13.93 1.66 -9.71
N ASN A 70 13.36 2.87 -9.63
CA ASN A 70 12.75 3.37 -8.41
C ASN A 70 11.45 2.62 -8.08
N TYR A 71 10.65 2.28 -9.08
CA TYR A 71 9.40 1.52 -8.90
C TYR A 71 9.70 0.10 -8.42
N GLY A 72 10.60 -0.61 -9.10
CA GLY A 72 11.00 -1.96 -8.70
C GLY A 72 11.62 -2.00 -7.31
N THR A 73 12.53 -1.06 -7.02
CA THR A 73 13.15 -0.90 -5.69
C THR A 73 12.11 -0.64 -4.61
N ALA A 74 11.11 0.23 -4.86
CA ALA A 74 10.06 0.53 -3.90
C ALA A 74 9.22 -0.71 -3.56
N VAL A 75 8.85 -1.53 -4.54
CA VAL A 75 8.11 -2.77 -4.27
C VAL A 75 8.95 -3.72 -3.43
N VAL A 76 10.22 -3.94 -3.79
CA VAL A 76 11.11 -4.81 -2.99
C VAL A 76 11.24 -4.29 -1.56
N LEU A 77 11.50 -2.99 -1.38
CA LEU A 77 11.66 -2.35 -0.08
C LEU A 77 10.43 -2.53 0.81
N TYR A 78 9.24 -2.42 0.23
CA TYR A 78 7.99 -2.60 0.96
C TYR A 78 7.82 -4.03 1.52
N THR A 79 8.42 -5.03 0.89
CA THR A 79 8.34 -6.43 1.37
C THR A 79 9.43 -6.82 2.37
N MET A 80 10.39 -5.94 2.64
CA MET A 80 11.55 -6.27 3.48
C MET A 80 11.26 -6.09 4.97
N GLU A 81 11.70 -7.06 5.77
CA GLU A 81 11.74 -6.95 7.24
C GLU A 81 13.08 -6.46 7.79
N LYS A 82 14.17 -6.71 7.04
CA LYS A 82 15.55 -6.39 7.44
C LYS A 82 16.29 -5.59 6.36
N PRO A 83 17.12 -4.60 6.73
CA PRO A 83 17.61 -4.32 8.09
C PRO A 83 16.57 -3.62 8.98
N HIS A 84 15.60 -2.92 8.37
CA HIS A 84 14.55 -2.22 9.09
C HIS A 84 13.18 -2.49 8.48
N TYR A 85 12.14 -2.52 9.32
CA TYR A 85 10.74 -2.67 8.89
C TYR A 85 10.20 -1.37 8.25
N ILE A 86 10.76 -0.95 7.12
CA ILE A 86 10.42 0.33 6.47
C ILE A 86 8.93 0.37 6.07
N TYR A 87 8.33 -0.75 5.68
CA TYR A 87 6.89 -0.82 5.37
C TYR A 87 6.00 -0.48 6.58
N LYS A 88 6.41 -0.84 7.81
CA LYS A 88 5.69 -0.47 9.04
C LYS A 88 5.78 1.03 9.27
N GLN A 89 6.95 1.62 9.03
CA GLN A 89 7.16 3.07 9.16
C GLN A 89 6.33 3.84 8.12
N LEU A 90 6.34 3.40 6.86
CA LEU A 90 5.53 3.96 5.78
C LEU A 90 4.04 3.92 6.14
N ASN A 91 3.49 2.73 6.43
CA ASN A 91 2.06 2.58 6.74
C ASN A 91 1.66 3.36 8.00
N GLY A 92 2.53 3.43 9.01
CA GLY A 92 2.32 4.28 10.19
C GLY A 92 2.25 5.77 9.84
N ASN A 93 3.16 6.28 9.00
CA ASN A 93 3.16 7.67 8.54
C ASN A 93 1.93 7.99 7.67
N ILE A 94 1.58 7.08 6.75
CA ILE A 94 0.38 7.21 5.91
C ILE A 94 -0.85 7.44 6.78
N SER A 95 -1.02 6.64 7.84
CA SER A 95 -2.23 6.64 8.69
C SER A 95 -2.53 7.96 9.40
N ILE A 96 -1.56 8.88 9.49
CA ILE A 96 -1.69 10.16 10.20
C ILE A 96 -1.44 11.39 9.32
N ALA A 97 -0.78 11.25 8.17
CA ALA A 97 -0.35 12.38 7.35
C ALA A 97 -1.47 13.05 6.54
N GLY A 98 -2.60 12.37 6.36
CA GLY A 98 -3.75 12.87 5.60
C GLY A 98 -4.72 13.74 6.41
N LYS A 99 -4.37 14.18 7.62
CA LYS A 99 -5.21 15.10 8.42
C LYS A 99 -5.45 16.44 7.70
N SER A 100 -4.41 16.96 7.05
CA SER A 100 -4.46 18.20 6.29
C SER A 100 -3.31 18.25 5.28
N TRP A 101 -3.39 19.15 4.30
CA TRP A 101 -2.26 19.41 3.41
C TRP A 101 -1.00 19.83 4.17
N LYS A 102 -1.15 20.64 5.24
CA LYS A 102 -0.03 21.09 6.08
C LYS A 102 0.63 19.93 6.82
N ASP A 103 -0.18 18.98 7.33
CA ASP A 103 0.34 17.77 7.98
C ASP A 103 1.11 16.89 6.98
N TYR A 104 0.57 16.73 5.77
CA TYR A 104 1.27 16.03 4.70
C TYR A 104 2.62 16.68 4.37
N MET A 105 2.64 18.00 4.14
CA MET A 105 3.88 18.69 3.75
C MET A 105 4.95 18.61 4.84
N ASN A 106 4.57 18.84 6.10
CA ASN A 106 5.52 18.97 7.20
C ASN A 106 5.93 17.64 7.85
N ASN A 107 5.02 16.66 7.90
CA ASN A 107 5.20 15.47 8.74
C ASN A 107 5.27 14.16 7.94
N PHE A 108 4.94 14.14 6.64
CA PHE A 108 5.06 12.94 5.82
C PHE A 108 6.46 12.85 5.21
N HIS A 109 7.32 12.02 5.79
CA HIS A 109 8.72 11.87 5.38
C HIS A 109 8.98 10.71 4.41
N PHE A 110 7.93 10.13 3.83
CA PHE A 110 8.01 9.05 2.82
C PHE A 110 7.30 9.46 1.51
N LYS A 111 7.46 10.71 1.08
CA LYS A 111 6.80 11.26 -0.11
C LYS A 111 7.20 10.50 -1.37
N ALA A 112 8.50 10.33 -1.60
CA ALA A 112 9.03 9.64 -2.77
C ALA A 112 8.74 8.15 -2.69
N PHE A 113 8.97 7.51 -1.55
CA PHE A 113 8.66 6.09 -1.39
C PHE A 113 7.18 5.77 -1.64
N HIS A 114 6.26 6.56 -1.07
CA HIS A 114 4.82 6.41 -1.31
C HIS A 114 4.47 6.59 -2.79
N PHE A 115 5.04 7.60 -3.46
CA PHE A 115 4.82 7.84 -4.88
C PHE A 115 5.28 6.66 -5.73
N TYR A 116 6.55 6.23 -5.59
CA TYR A 116 7.11 5.14 -6.39
C TYR A 116 6.37 3.83 -6.17
N LEU A 117 5.98 3.51 -4.93
CA LEU A 117 5.19 2.32 -4.64
C LEU A 117 3.80 2.40 -5.28
N THR A 118 3.12 3.56 -5.19
CA THR A 118 1.82 3.77 -5.84
C THR A 118 1.91 3.61 -7.35
N ARG A 119 2.92 4.22 -7.98
CA ARG A 119 3.16 4.14 -9.43
C ARG A 119 3.52 2.73 -9.88
N ALA A 120 4.36 2.02 -9.13
CA ALA A 120 4.70 0.63 -9.42
C ALA A 120 3.45 -0.24 -9.52
N LEU A 121 2.55 -0.16 -8.52
CA LEU A 121 1.28 -0.90 -8.54
C LEU A 121 0.38 -0.49 -9.70
N GLN A 122 0.31 0.81 -10.02
CA GLN A 122 -0.49 1.31 -11.14
C GLN A 122 0.03 0.80 -12.50
N VAL A 123 1.35 0.70 -12.68
CA VAL A 123 2.00 0.19 -13.90
C VAL A 123 1.86 -1.33 -14.03
N MET A 124 2.00 -2.07 -12.92
CA MET A 124 1.90 -3.54 -12.92
C MET A 124 0.46 -4.04 -13.10
N ARG A 125 -0.53 -3.22 -12.77
CA ARG A 125 -1.93 -3.63 -12.77
C ARG A 125 -2.51 -3.67 -14.18
N THR A 126 -3.21 -4.76 -14.50
CA THR A 126 -3.86 -5.00 -15.81
C THR A 126 -5.36 -4.65 -15.85
N GLY A 127 -5.88 -4.00 -14.81
CA GLY A 127 -7.28 -3.59 -14.72
C GLY A 127 -7.90 -3.98 -13.38
N CYS A 128 -9.19 -4.33 -13.42
CA CYS A 128 -9.95 -4.84 -12.28
C CYS A 128 -10.13 -6.35 -12.48
N THR A 129 -9.23 -7.15 -11.87
CA THR A 129 -9.29 -8.62 -11.92
C THR A 129 -9.52 -9.14 -10.52
N LYS A 130 -10.65 -9.81 -10.30
CA LYS A 130 -11.01 -10.33 -8.96
C LYS A 130 -10.07 -11.47 -8.56
N SER A 131 -9.41 -11.32 -7.42
CA SER A 131 -8.51 -12.31 -6.83
C SER A 131 -8.85 -12.54 -5.36
N GLN A 132 -8.91 -13.80 -4.93
CA GLN A 132 -9.08 -14.17 -3.53
C GLN A 132 -7.73 -14.12 -2.82
N VAL A 133 -7.67 -13.35 -1.75
CA VAL A 133 -6.50 -13.19 -0.88
C VAL A 133 -6.92 -13.15 0.58
N TYR A 134 -5.95 -13.25 1.48
CA TYR A 134 -6.15 -13.34 2.91
C TYR A 134 -5.23 -12.36 3.64
N ARG A 135 -5.73 -11.76 4.72
CA ARG A 135 -4.94 -10.87 5.56
C ARG A 135 -5.24 -11.12 7.02
N GLY A 136 -4.25 -11.59 7.76
CA GLY A 136 -4.25 -11.61 9.22
C GLY A 136 -3.68 -10.30 9.77
N ILE A 137 -4.30 -9.80 10.84
CA ILE A 137 -3.72 -8.74 11.67
C ILE A 137 -3.73 -9.23 13.11
N ASP A 138 -2.69 -8.88 13.87
CA ASP A 138 -2.65 -9.02 15.32
C ASP A 138 -2.96 -7.67 15.97
N LEU A 139 -4.26 -7.37 16.15
CA LEU A 139 -4.68 -6.24 16.95
C LEU A 139 -4.70 -6.68 18.41
N LYS A 140 -3.64 -6.33 19.15
CA LYS A 140 -3.51 -6.55 20.61
C LYS A 140 -4.68 -6.01 21.45
N THR A 141 -5.58 -5.23 20.86
CA THR A 141 -6.66 -4.49 21.51
C THR A 141 -7.97 -5.29 21.66
N GLN A 142 -8.06 -6.53 21.13
CA GLN A 142 -9.22 -7.44 21.24
C GLN A 142 -10.58 -6.79 20.89
N THR A 143 -10.58 -5.66 20.18
CA THR A 143 -11.81 -4.92 19.86
C THR A 143 -12.28 -5.31 18.46
N PRO A 144 -13.51 -5.83 18.31
CA PRO A 144 -14.03 -6.20 17.00
C PRO A 144 -14.02 -4.99 16.05
N VAL A 145 -13.55 -5.21 14.81
CA VAL A 145 -13.60 -4.19 13.77
C VAL A 145 -15.07 -3.86 13.47
N LYS A 146 -15.41 -2.58 13.57
CA LYS A 146 -16.77 -2.11 13.29
C LYS A 146 -17.13 -2.40 11.83
N VAL A 147 -18.16 -3.22 11.61
CA VAL A 147 -18.68 -3.52 10.27
C VAL A 147 -19.34 -2.26 9.72
N LYS A 148 -18.71 -1.65 8.72
CA LYS A 148 -19.24 -0.53 7.94
C LYS A 148 -18.90 -0.75 6.47
N SER A 149 -19.81 -0.34 5.59
CA SER A 149 -19.65 -0.44 4.15
C SER A 149 -20.15 0.82 3.46
N PRO A 150 -19.48 1.32 2.41
CA PRO A 150 -18.17 0.86 1.92
C PRO A 150 -17.04 1.18 2.91
N MET A 151 -15.96 0.40 2.88
CA MET A 151 -14.77 0.61 3.71
C MET A 151 -13.46 0.64 2.92
N ARG A 152 -12.40 1.18 3.51
CA ARG A 152 -11.02 1.19 3.00
C ARG A 152 -10.02 0.88 4.12
N PHE A 153 -8.88 0.27 3.78
CA PHE A 153 -7.82 0.02 4.75
C PHE A 153 -7.10 1.30 5.21
N GLY A 154 -7.01 2.32 4.34
CA GLY A 154 -6.34 3.58 4.65
C GLY A 154 -4.83 3.49 4.72
N GLN A 155 -4.26 2.46 4.13
CA GLN A 155 -2.83 2.26 3.93
C GLN A 155 -2.65 1.18 2.86
N PHE A 156 -1.41 0.91 2.46
CA PHE A 156 -1.14 -0.28 1.67
C PHE A 156 -1.45 -1.51 2.52
N ALA A 157 -2.18 -2.46 1.93
CA ALA A 157 -2.60 -3.66 2.63
C ALA A 157 -1.96 -4.88 1.99
N SER A 158 -0.89 -5.38 2.60
CA SER A 158 -0.31 -6.69 2.28
C SER A 158 -1.32 -7.79 2.54
N SER A 159 -1.42 -8.72 1.61
CA SER A 159 -2.26 -9.91 1.73
C SER A 159 -1.55 -11.07 1.05
N SER A 160 -2.01 -12.29 1.27
CA SER A 160 -1.45 -13.48 0.64
C SER A 160 -2.51 -14.24 -0.13
N GLU A 161 -2.14 -14.84 -1.26
CA GLU A 161 -2.96 -15.86 -1.93
C GLU A 161 -3.10 -17.14 -1.06
N ILE A 162 -2.18 -17.34 -0.11
CA ILE A 162 -2.13 -18.51 0.76
C ILE A 162 -2.64 -18.14 2.16
N LYS A 163 -3.78 -18.73 2.55
CA LYS A 163 -4.40 -18.46 3.85
C LYS A 163 -3.46 -18.71 5.04
N SER A 164 -2.72 -19.83 5.02
CA SER A 164 -1.80 -20.18 6.12
C SER A 164 -0.62 -19.22 6.26
N GLU A 165 -0.19 -18.54 5.18
CA GLU A 165 0.83 -17.48 5.27
C GLU A 165 0.24 -16.23 5.91
N ALA A 166 -0.96 -15.81 5.51
CA ALA A 166 -1.64 -14.67 6.12
C ALA A 166 -1.91 -14.87 7.63
N GLU A 167 -2.19 -16.10 8.05
CA GLU A 167 -2.43 -16.47 9.46
C GLU A 167 -1.20 -16.26 10.37
N LYS A 168 0.02 -16.27 9.82
CA LYS A 168 1.26 -16.02 10.58
C LYS A 168 1.36 -14.57 11.07
N PHE A 169 0.67 -13.64 10.40
CA PHE A 169 0.63 -12.22 10.75
C PHE A 169 -0.46 -11.86 11.76
N GLY A 170 -1.34 -12.83 12.08
CA GLY A 170 -2.40 -12.68 13.07
C GLY A 170 -3.71 -13.33 12.64
N LYS A 171 -4.65 -13.42 13.57
CA LYS A 171 -5.98 -14.03 13.36
C LYS A 171 -7.12 -13.19 13.93
N ASP A 172 -6.82 -12.01 14.47
CA ASP A 172 -7.81 -11.15 15.11
C ASP A 172 -7.46 -9.67 14.88
N PRO A 173 -8.06 -9.02 13.86
CA PRO A 173 -9.03 -9.55 12.88
C PRO A 173 -8.36 -10.37 11.76
N PHE A 174 -9.12 -11.29 11.17
CA PHE A 174 -8.75 -12.00 9.95
C PHE A 174 -9.70 -11.63 8.79
N PHE A 175 -9.15 -11.31 7.63
CA PHE A 175 -9.91 -10.89 6.46
C PHE A 175 -9.80 -11.89 5.32
N ASN A 176 -10.93 -12.38 4.82
CA ASN A 176 -11.02 -13.02 3.50
C ASN A 176 -11.39 -11.93 2.49
N ILE A 177 -10.56 -11.70 1.48
CA ILE A 177 -10.69 -10.52 0.61
C ILE A 177 -10.78 -10.97 -0.85
N ILE A 178 -11.81 -10.51 -1.55
CA ILE A 178 -11.83 -10.49 -3.01
C ILE A 178 -11.41 -9.08 -3.45
N THR A 179 -10.14 -8.91 -3.83
CA THR A 179 -9.59 -7.65 -4.34
C THR A 179 -9.71 -7.59 -5.85
N CYS A 180 -9.94 -6.40 -6.41
CA CYS A 180 -9.90 -6.16 -7.85
C CYS A 180 -8.63 -5.46 -8.31
N TYR A 181 -8.03 -4.67 -7.40
CA TYR A 181 -6.88 -3.83 -7.72
C TYR A 181 -5.58 -4.24 -7.02
N GLY A 182 -5.63 -5.30 -6.22
CA GLY A 182 -4.45 -5.93 -5.63
C GLY A 182 -3.52 -6.43 -6.71
N VAL A 183 -2.22 -6.16 -6.55
CA VAL A 183 -1.19 -6.57 -7.49
C VAL A 183 -0.40 -7.72 -6.88
N ASN A 184 -0.28 -8.82 -7.60
CA ASN A 184 0.62 -9.90 -7.21
C ASN A 184 2.07 -9.41 -7.33
N ILE A 185 2.75 -9.28 -6.20
CA ILE A 185 4.13 -8.81 -6.11
C ILE A 185 5.07 -9.93 -5.65
N ALA A 186 4.62 -11.20 -5.64
CA ALA A 186 5.41 -12.34 -5.17
C ALA A 186 6.75 -12.47 -5.92
N GLY A 187 6.76 -12.18 -7.22
CA GLY A 187 7.99 -12.22 -8.03
C GLY A 187 8.97 -11.07 -7.76
N LEU A 188 8.53 -9.99 -7.09
CA LEU A 188 9.37 -8.88 -6.65
C LEU A 188 9.74 -8.97 -5.17
N SER A 189 8.89 -9.62 -4.37
CA SER A 189 9.03 -9.71 -2.92
C SER A 189 10.38 -10.29 -2.49
N PHE A 190 10.86 -9.83 -1.32
CA PHE A 190 11.97 -10.43 -0.60
C PHE A 190 11.59 -11.83 -0.05
N PHE A 191 10.30 -12.10 0.11
CA PHE A 191 9.75 -13.38 0.55
C PHE A 191 8.74 -13.95 -0.48
N PRO A 192 9.20 -14.48 -1.63
CA PRO A 192 8.31 -14.94 -2.70
C PRO A 192 7.29 -16.01 -2.26
N ASN A 193 7.64 -16.81 -1.24
CA ASN A 193 6.80 -17.88 -0.70
C ASN A 193 5.56 -17.34 0.03
N GLU A 194 5.55 -16.08 0.47
CA GLU A 194 4.37 -15.45 1.07
C GLU A 194 3.27 -15.20 0.03
N ARG A 195 3.57 -15.32 -1.27
CA ARG A 195 2.62 -15.09 -2.38
C ARG A 195 1.87 -13.76 -2.20
N GLU A 196 2.64 -12.72 -1.91
CA GLU A 196 2.09 -11.43 -1.51
C GLU A 196 1.33 -10.77 -2.67
N VAL A 197 0.11 -10.33 -2.35
CA VAL A 197 -0.70 -9.44 -3.16
C VAL A 197 -0.84 -8.14 -2.40
N LEU A 198 -0.37 -7.04 -3.00
CA LEU A 198 -0.41 -5.73 -2.39
C LEU A 198 -1.63 -4.95 -2.86
N ILE A 199 -2.53 -4.63 -1.92
CA ILE A 199 -3.75 -3.87 -2.18
C ILE A 199 -3.46 -2.37 -2.06
N PRO A 200 -3.81 -1.56 -3.08
CA PRO A 200 -3.60 -0.11 -3.05
C PRO A 200 -4.52 0.58 -2.03
N ILE A 201 -4.06 1.71 -1.49
CA ILE A 201 -4.76 2.51 -0.46
C ILE A 201 -6.19 2.89 -0.88
N GLY A 202 -6.39 3.15 -2.17
CA GLY A 202 -7.65 3.66 -2.73
C GLY A 202 -8.78 2.65 -2.85
N GLU A 203 -8.53 1.35 -2.67
CA GLU A 203 -9.56 0.32 -2.94
C GLU A 203 -10.66 0.28 -1.89
N LYS A 204 -11.91 0.31 -2.37
CA LYS A 204 -13.12 0.25 -1.55
C LYS A 204 -13.72 -1.15 -1.52
N PHE A 205 -14.11 -1.59 -0.34
CA PHE A 205 -14.70 -2.91 -0.10
C PHE A 205 -16.09 -2.81 0.53
N LYS A 206 -16.97 -3.76 0.19
CA LYS A 206 -18.11 -4.14 1.02
C LYS A 206 -17.61 -5.12 2.07
N MET A 207 -17.90 -4.87 3.33
CA MET A 207 -17.48 -5.67 4.48
C MET A 207 -18.69 -6.33 5.13
N LYS A 208 -18.55 -7.63 5.42
CA LYS A 208 -19.50 -8.41 6.21
C LYS A 208 -18.76 -9.15 7.30
N LYS A 209 -19.34 -9.22 8.51
CA LYS A 209 -18.86 -10.13 9.54
C LYS A 209 -19.29 -11.54 9.19
N LYS A 210 -18.35 -12.49 9.24
CA LYS A 210 -18.62 -13.90 8.96
C LYS A 210 -18.85 -14.68 10.25
N ASP A 211 -17.81 -14.77 11.07
CA ASP A 211 -17.82 -15.47 12.35
C ASP A 211 -16.70 -14.91 13.24
N GLY A 212 -16.93 -14.79 14.56
CA GLY A 212 -15.93 -14.28 15.50
C GLY A 212 -15.24 -12.99 15.04
N SER A 213 -13.93 -13.05 14.86
CA SER A 213 -13.05 -11.98 14.36
C SER A 213 -12.73 -12.09 12.84
N ILE A 214 -13.52 -12.87 12.10
CA ILE A 214 -13.36 -13.12 10.67
C ILE A 214 -14.34 -12.25 9.87
N TYR A 215 -13.82 -11.56 8.85
CA TYR A 215 -14.58 -10.65 8.00
C TYR A 215 -14.36 -10.96 6.53
N ASP A 216 -15.44 -10.93 5.75
CA ASP A 216 -15.40 -11.05 4.29
C ASP A 216 -15.47 -9.66 3.65
N LEU A 217 -14.50 -9.36 2.80
CA LEU A 217 -14.37 -8.11 2.06
C LEU A 217 -14.49 -8.40 0.57
N GLU A 218 -15.43 -7.76 -0.12
CA GLU A 218 -15.54 -7.82 -1.57
C GLU A 218 -15.30 -6.43 -2.18
N SER A 219 -14.36 -6.34 -3.11
CA SER A 219 -14.08 -5.11 -3.83
C SER A 219 -15.34 -4.58 -4.52
N THR A 220 -15.54 -3.27 -4.40
CA THR A 220 -16.60 -2.56 -5.12
C THR A 220 -16.24 -2.28 -6.58
N GLY A 221 -15.02 -2.63 -7.01
CA GLY A 221 -14.51 -2.27 -8.33
C GLY A 221 -14.30 -0.75 -8.50
N GLN A 222 -14.08 -0.03 -7.39
CA GLN A 222 -13.86 1.41 -7.38
C GLN A 222 -12.64 1.78 -6.54
N LEU A 223 -11.82 2.67 -7.08
CA LEU A 223 -10.80 3.40 -6.34
C LEU A 223 -11.32 4.80 -5.97
N CYS A 224 -10.97 5.28 -4.79
CA CYS A 224 -11.10 6.70 -4.49
C CYS A 224 -9.93 7.21 -3.64
N SER A 225 -9.69 8.52 -3.71
CA SER A 225 -8.75 9.23 -2.81
C SER A 225 -9.34 10.54 -2.30
N TYR A 226 -8.83 11.04 -1.18
CA TYR A 226 -9.09 12.39 -0.67
C TYR A 226 -8.04 13.39 -1.17
N PHE A 227 -6.82 12.91 -1.42
CA PHE A 227 -5.73 13.68 -1.98
C PHE A 227 -5.53 13.35 -3.48
N ASN A 228 -5.15 14.36 -4.25
CA ASN A 228 -4.63 14.17 -5.61
C ASN A 228 -3.59 15.25 -5.87
N CYS A 229 -2.38 14.82 -6.25
CA CYS A 229 -1.25 15.67 -6.58
C CYS A 229 -0.95 16.70 -5.47
N ALA A 230 -1.05 16.28 -4.21
CA ALA A 230 -1.03 17.20 -3.07
C ALA A 230 0.28 17.97 -2.92
N TYR A 231 1.40 17.37 -3.37
CA TYR A 231 2.72 17.99 -3.33
C TYR A 231 2.86 19.22 -4.25
N LEU A 232 2.08 19.27 -5.33
CA LEU A 232 2.14 20.33 -6.34
C LEU A 232 1.18 21.50 -6.05
N LYS A 233 0.51 21.47 -4.90
CA LYS A 233 -0.42 22.52 -4.48
C LYS A 233 0.24 23.61 -3.67
#